data_AF-A0A9D8FAH7-F1
#
_entry.id   AF-A0A9D8FAH7-F1
#
_cell.length_a   1.000
_cell.length_b   1.000
_cell.length_c   1.000
_cell.angle_alpha   90.00
_cell.angle_beta   90.00
_cell.angle_gamma   90.00
#
_symmetry.space_group_name_H-M   'P 1'
#
loop_
_entity.id
_entity.type
_entity.pdbx_description
1 polymer ?
#
loop_
_entity_poly.entity_id
_entity_poly.type
_entity_poly.pdbx_seq_one_letter_code
_entity_poly.pdbx_strand_id
1 'polypeptide(L)'
;METTRIDPAKLNSATLAADASDAIQNTARGGGIVFTMVRETVSRGSERELATFLFEGSGQVPAILMFMENLKTLGFPLVIDSVQFSADPMRGGTKVSMTVVLLNFEKWPVEGGPRA
;
A
#
# COMPACT_ATOMS: atom_id res chain seq x y z
N MET A 1 -5.34 9.24 -23.99
CA MET A 1 -4.69 8.54 -22.88
C MET A 1 -3.42 9.29 -22.59
N GLU A 2 -3.40 10.08 -21.52
CA GLU A 2 -2.23 10.89 -21.17
C GLU A 2 -1.24 10.00 -20.42
N THR A 3 -0.05 9.83 -21.00
CA THR A 3 1.04 9.11 -20.36
C THR A 3 1.62 10.03 -19.29
N THR A 4 1.20 9.83 -18.03
CA THR A 4 1.75 10.58 -16.89
C THR A 4 3.25 10.31 -16.82
N ARG A 5 4.04 11.26 -17.30
CA ARG A 5 5.50 11.20 -17.30
C ARG A 5 5.97 11.67 -15.93
N ILE A 6 5.95 10.74 -14.96
CA ILE A 6 6.41 10.99 -13.60
C ILE A 6 7.94 11.21 -13.64
N ASP A 7 8.39 12.38 -13.17
CA ASP A 7 9.81 12.71 -12.99
C ASP A 7 10.24 12.25 -11.59
N PRO A 8 11.01 11.15 -11.46
CA PRO A 8 11.35 10.55 -10.18
C PRO A 8 12.15 11.48 -9.27
N ALA A 9 12.87 12.45 -9.83
CA ALA A 9 13.71 13.39 -9.09
C ALA A 9 12.93 14.55 -8.46
N LYS A 10 11.62 14.68 -8.76
CA LYS A 10 10.75 15.77 -8.27
C LYS A 10 9.61 15.30 -7.37
N LEU A 11 9.50 14.00 -7.11
CA LEU A 11 8.46 13.46 -6.25
C LEU A 11 8.80 13.75 -4.79
N ASN A 12 8.08 14.71 -4.18
CA ASN A 12 8.13 14.86 -2.73
C ASN A 12 7.54 13.59 -2.09
N SER A 13 8.06 13.16 -0.94
CA SER A 13 7.63 11.93 -0.27
C SER A 13 6.13 11.88 0.03
N ALA A 14 5.49 13.04 0.23
CA ALA A 14 4.05 13.11 0.46
C ALA A 14 3.25 12.83 -0.82
N THR A 15 3.73 13.25 -2.00
CA THR A 15 3.11 12.93 -3.29
C THR A 15 3.23 11.44 -3.59
N LEU A 16 4.38 10.83 -3.32
CA LEU A 16 4.54 9.38 -3.51
C LEU A 16 3.63 8.56 -2.58
N ALA A 17 3.48 8.98 -1.32
CA ALA A 17 2.57 8.36 -0.37
C ALA A 17 1.10 8.49 -0.83
N ALA A 18 0.71 9.67 -1.33
CA ALA A 18 -0.62 9.91 -1.88
C ALA A 18 -0.91 9.07 -3.13
N ASP A 19 0.04 9.01 -4.09
CA ASP A 19 -0.10 8.20 -5.31
C ASP A 19 -0.22 6.71 -4.97
N ALA A 20 0.56 6.23 -4.00
CA ALA A 20 0.46 4.85 -3.52
C ALA A 20 -0.88 4.57 -2.84
N SER A 21 -1.35 5.49 -1.99
CA SER A 21 -2.66 5.43 -1.33
C SER A 21 -3.79 5.31 -2.36
N ASP A 22 -3.78 6.16 -3.39
CA ASP A 22 -4.78 6.15 -4.47
C ASP A 22 -4.72 4.85 -5.28
N ALA A 23 -3.53 4.37 -5.62
CA ALA A 23 -3.35 3.09 -6.33
C ALA A 23 -3.89 1.90 -5.52
N ILE A 24 -3.62 1.86 -4.21
CA ILE A 24 -4.12 0.80 -3.33
C ILE A 24 -5.66 0.86 -3.24
N GLN A 25 -6.23 2.05 -3.04
CA GLN A 25 -7.69 2.22 -2.96
C GLN A 25 -8.40 1.83 -4.26
N ASN A 26 -7.83 2.20 -5.43
CA ASN A 26 -8.41 1.82 -6.72
C ASN A 26 -8.38 0.31 -6.94
N THR A 27 -7.31 -0.36 -6.53
CA THR A 27 -7.17 -1.81 -6.59
C THR A 27 -8.19 -2.52 -5.69
N ALA A 28 -8.42 -1.99 -4.48
CA ALA A 28 -9.45 -2.47 -3.57
C ALA A 28 -10.86 -2.40 -4.17
N ARG A 29 -11.21 -1.25 -4.76
CA ARG A 29 -12.53 -1.04 -5.40
C ARG A 29 -12.77 -1.99 -6.58
N GLY A 30 -11.73 -2.25 -7.38
CA GLY A 30 -11.81 -3.18 -8.51
C GLY A 30 -12.08 -4.64 -8.12
N GLY A 31 -11.72 -5.03 -6.88
CA GLY A 31 -11.88 -6.39 -6.37
C GLY A 31 -13.22 -6.68 -5.67
N GLY A 32 -14.16 -5.73 -5.63
CA GLY A 32 -15.42 -5.90 -4.90
C GLY A 32 -15.26 -5.91 -3.38
N ILE A 33 -14.15 -5.37 -2.86
CA ILE A 33 -13.93 -5.20 -1.43
C ILE A 33 -14.26 -3.77 -1.05
N VAL A 34 -15.07 -3.60 -0.02
CA VAL A 34 -15.32 -2.28 0.56
C VAL A 34 -14.22 -2.01 1.58
N PHE A 35 -13.08 -1.50 1.12
CA PHE A 35 -12.03 -0.98 2.00
C PHE A 35 -12.25 0.51 2.26
N THR A 36 -12.19 0.88 3.52
CA THR A 36 -11.98 2.26 3.97
C THR A 36 -10.55 2.38 4.46
N MET A 37 -9.80 3.31 3.87
CA MET A 37 -8.50 3.65 4.41
C MET A 37 -8.70 4.40 5.72
N VAL A 38 -8.20 3.81 6.81
CA VAL A 38 -8.44 4.29 8.17
C VAL A 38 -7.41 5.34 8.53
N ARG A 39 -6.17 5.18 8.08
CA ARG A 39 -5.09 6.09 8.42
C ARG A 39 -3.97 6.06 7.40
N GLU A 40 -3.52 7.25 6.99
CA GLU A 40 -2.22 7.46 6.36
C GLU A 40 -1.26 8.04 7.39
N THR A 41 -0.03 7.54 7.43
CA THR A 41 1.03 8.15 8.24
C THR A 41 2.30 8.23 7.42
N VAL A 42 2.63 9.44 6.97
CA VAL A 42 3.91 9.72 6.30
C VAL A 42 5.01 9.77 7.35
N SER A 43 6.07 9.01 7.14
CA SER A 43 7.21 8.99 8.03
C SER A 43 8.11 10.21 7.78
N ARG A 44 8.33 11.03 8.81
CA ARG A 44 9.28 12.15 8.73
C ARG A 44 10.66 11.65 9.11
N GLY A 45 11.40 11.12 8.13
CA GLY A 45 12.82 10.82 8.29
C GLY A 45 13.16 9.38 8.68
N SER A 46 12.26 8.42 8.51
CA SER A 46 12.66 7.00 8.57
C SER A 46 13.54 6.64 7.36
N GLU A 47 14.64 5.94 7.64
CA GLU A 47 15.55 5.44 6.62
C GLU A 47 14.96 4.27 5.83
N ARG A 48 13.90 3.62 6.33
CA ARG A 48 13.34 2.40 5.72
C ARG A 48 11.91 2.56 5.26
N GLU A 49 11.14 3.45 5.87
CA GLU A 49 9.70 3.59 5.65
C GLU A 49 9.39 5.01 5.23
N LEU A 50 8.58 5.15 4.19
CA LEU A 50 8.12 6.43 3.67
C LEU A 50 6.70 6.72 4.16
N ALA A 51 5.83 5.71 4.19
CA ALA A 51 4.49 5.83 4.74
C ALA A 51 3.96 4.48 5.27
N THR A 52 3.02 4.56 6.20
CA THR A 52 2.22 3.42 6.67
C THR A 52 0.76 3.69 6.38
N PHE A 53 0.09 2.69 5.82
CA PHE A 53 -1.32 2.72 5.47
C PHE A 53 -2.06 1.66 6.29
N LEU A 54 -3.10 2.08 7.01
CA LEU A 54 -4.01 1.19 7.71
C LEU A 54 -5.32 1.08 6.92
N PHE A 55 -5.69 -0.14 6.56
CA PHE A 55 -6.92 -0.45 5.85
C PHE A 55 -7.85 -1.28 6.72
N GLU A 56 -9.13 -0.94 6.69
CA GLU A 56 -10.19 -1.80 7.21
C GLU A 56 -11.22 -1.99 6.13
N GLY A 57 -11.68 -3.23 5.95
CA GLY A 57 -12.70 -3.54 4.98
C GLY A 57 -13.40 -4.85 5.26
N SER A 58 -14.43 -5.12 4.47
CA SER A 58 -15.14 -6.41 4.50
C SER A 58 -15.35 -6.92 3.08
N GLY A 59 -15.24 -8.23 2.91
CA GLY A 59 -15.43 -8.88 1.62
C GLY A 59 -15.42 -10.41 1.71
N GLN A 60 -15.56 -11.04 0.55
CA GLN A 60 -15.37 -12.49 0.41
C GLN A 60 -13.86 -12.80 0.44
N VAL A 61 -13.47 -13.91 1.08
CA VAL A 61 -12.05 -14.30 1.22
C VAL A 61 -11.31 -14.32 -0.13
N PRO A 62 -11.86 -14.89 -1.23
CA PRO A 62 -11.16 -14.90 -2.51
C PRO A 62 -10.89 -13.49 -3.06
N ALA A 63 -11.82 -12.54 -2.87
CA ALA A 63 -11.63 -11.16 -3.28
C ALA A 63 -10.47 -10.52 -2.50
N ILE A 64 -10.42 -10.73 -1.17
CA ILE A 64 -9.36 -10.20 -0.31
C ILE A 64 -7.98 -10.75 -0.70
N LEU A 65 -7.90 -12.04 -0.99
CA LEU A 65 -6.65 -12.66 -1.46
C LEU A 65 -6.22 -12.14 -2.83
N MET A 66 -7.15 -11.96 -3.77
CA MET A 66 -6.84 -11.35 -5.07
C MET A 66 -6.37 -9.90 -4.92
N PHE A 67 -6.95 -9.13 -4.01
CA PHE A 67 -6.49 -7.78 -3.71
C PHE A 67 -5.04 -7.78 -3.22
N MET A 68 -4.71 -8.63 -2.24
CA MET A 68 -3.35 -8.76 -1.72
C MET A 68 -2.36 -9.15 -2.82
N GLU A 69 -2.76 -10.07 -3.70
CA GLU A 69 -1.97 -10.49 -4.85
C GLU A 69 -1.74 -9.33 -5.84
N ASN A 70 -2.74 -8.48 -6.07
CA ASN A 70 -2.63 -7.31 -6.96
C ASN A 70 -1.77 -6.18 -6.37
N LEU A 71 -1.54 -6.13 -5.05
CA LEU A 71 -0.65 -5.12 -4.46
C LEU A 71 0.77 -5.19 -5.04
N LYS A 72 1.23 -6.39 -5.40
CA LYS A 72 2.57 -6.57 -6.00
C LYS A 72 2.70 -5.98 -7.41
N THR A 73 1.58 -5.69 -8.08
CA THR A 73 1.57 -5.16 -9.45
C THR A 73 1.50 -3.64 -9.51
N LEU A 74 1.42 -2.94 -8.36
CA LEU A 74 1.21 -1.49 -8.31
C LEU A 74 2.47 -0.67 -8.62
N GLY A 75 3.64 -1.30 -8.72
CA GLY A 75 4.89 -0.60 -9.02
C GLY A 75 5.47 0.21 -7.86
N PHE A 76 4.89 0.09 -6.66
CA PHE A 76 5.40 0.69 -5.42
C PHE A 76 6.09 -0.39 -4.55
N PRO A 77 7.17 -0.05 -3.82
CA PRO A 77 7.82 -0.97 -2.91
C PRO A 77 7.00 -1.12 -1.62
N LEU A 78 5.93 -1.91 -1.70
CA LEU A 78 4.98 -2.14 -0.61
C LEU A 78 5.31 -3.43 0.15
N VAL A 79 5.21 -3.37 1.47
CA VAL A 79 5.27 -4.52 2.37
C VAL A 79 3.95 -4.63 3.11
N ILE A 80 3.34 -5.80 3.09
CA ILE A 80 2.22 -6.09 3.98
C ILE A 80 2.82 -6.46 5.34
N ASP A 81 2.72 -5.55 6.30
CA ASP A 81 3.27 -5.74 7.63
C ASP A 81 2.39 -6.68 8.47
N SER A 82 1.08 -6.44 8.44
CA SER A 82 0.12 -7.22 9.21
C SER A 82 -1.21 -7.37 8.48
N VAL A 83 -1.82 -8.55 8.65
CA VAL A 83 -3.18 -8.86 8.18
C VAL A 83 -3.90 -9.60 9.29
N GLN A 84 -5.10 -9.12 9.61
CA GLN A 84 -5.99 -9.76 10.55
C GLN A 84 -7.35 -10.00 9.90
N PHE A 85 -7.84 -11.22 10.01
CA PHE A 85 -9.18 -11.61 9.55
C PHE A 85 -10.08 -11.85 10.76
N SER A 86 -11.32 -11.39 10.66
CA SER A 86 -12.38 -11.72 11.62
C SER A 86 -13.69 -11.97 10.88
N ALA A 87 -14.62 -12.68 11.52
CA ALA A 87 -15.97 -12.81 10.99
C ALA A 87 -16.64 -11.43 10.91
N ASP A 88 -17.37 -11.17 9.82
CA ASP A 88 -18.30 -10.04 9.71
C ASP A 88 -19.74 -10.58 9.68
N PRO A 89 -20.33 -10.85 10.87
CA PRO A 89 -21.68 -11.40 10.95
C PRO A 89 -22.76 -10.44 10.46
N MET A 90 -22.48 -9.13 10.41
CA MET A 90 -23.45 -8.14 9.92
C MET A 90 -23.56 -8.13 8.39
N ARG A 91 -22.45 -8.40 7.69
CA ARG A 91 -22.40 -8.37 6.21
C ARG A 91 -22.28 -9.75 5.57
N GLY A 92 -22.28 -10.82 6.36
CA GLY A 92 -22.17 -12.20 5.87
C GLY A 92 -20.83 -12.49 5.19
N GLY A 93 -19.75 -11.85 5.67
CA GLY A 93 -18.44 -11.88 5.02
C GLY A 93 -17.28 -11.98 6.02
N THR A 94 -16.07 -11.72 5.53
CA THR A 94 -14.86 -11.63 6.37
C THR A 94 -14.45 -10.17 6.46
N LYS A 95 -14.33 -9.66 7.69
CA LYS A 95 -13.67 -8.38 7.95
C LYS A 95 -12.16 -8.59 7.90
N VAL A 96 -11.46 -7.65 7.28
CA VAL A 96 -10.00 -7.61 7.20
C VAL A 96 -9.48 -6.28 7.70
N SER A 97 -8.48 -6.33 8.56
CA SER A 97 -7.67 -5.19 8.98
C SER A 97 -6.24 -5.44 8.50
N MET A 98 -5.65 -4.47 7.80
CA MET A 98 -4.35 -4.65 7.14
C MET A 98 -3.49 -3.40 7.29
N THR A 99 -2.22 -3.62 7.63
CA THR A 99 -1.19 -2.59 7.60
C THR A 99 -0.27 -2.81 6.42
N VAL A 100 -0.11 -1.79 5.58
CA VAL A 100 0.82 -1.79 4.45
C VAL A 100 1.85 -0.67 4.65
N VAL A 101 3.11 -0.99 4.46
CA VAL A 101 4.22 -0.05 4.57
C VAL A 101 4.77 0.22 3.18
N LEU A 102 4.89 1.50 2.84
CA LEU A 102 5.64 1.97 1.68
C LEU A 102 7.10 2.19 2.08
N LEU A 103 8.01 1.49 1.43
CA LEU A 103 9.43 1.59 1.75
C LEU A 103 10.05 2.87 1.17
N ASN A 104 11.04 3.40 1.88
CA ASN A 104 11.85 4.53 1.43
C ASN A 104 13.03 4.03 0.57
N PHE A 105 12.80 3.91 -0.74
CA PHE A 105 13.80 3.37 -1.66
C PHE A 105 15.02 4.29 -1.84
N GLU A 106 14.88 5.60 -1.64
CA GLU A 106 15.99 6.56 -1.73
C GLU A 106 17.04 6.35 -0.63
N LYS A 107 16.63 5.78 0.49
CA LYS A 107 17.48 5.54 1.67
C LYS A 107 17.88 4.08 1.83
N TRP A 108 17.44 3.21 0.93
CA TRP A 108 17.82 1.81 0.93
C TRP A 108 19.29 1.65 0.47
N PRO A 109 20.16 0.98 1.25
CA PRO A 109 21.54 0.77 0.83
C PRO A 109 21.56 -0.17 -0.38
N VAL A 110 22.10 0.32 -1.50
CA VAL A 110 22.42 -0.54 -2.65
C VAL A 110 23.57 -1.44 -2.21
N GLU A 111 23.31 -2.71 -1.95
CA GLU A 111 24.39 -3.69 -1.79
C GLU A 111 25.25 -3.67 -3.07
N GLY A 112 26.49 -3.19 -2.96
CA GLY A 112 27.48 -3.20 -4.05
C GLY A 112 28.10 -1.87 -4.48
N GLY A 113 27.85 -0.74 -3.81
CA GLY A 113 28.64 0.48 -4.04
C GLY A 113 30.11 0.30 -3.63
N PRO A 114 31.10 0.85 -4.36
CA PRO A 114 32.51 0.60 -4.07
C PRO A 114 32.82 1.05 -2.66
N ARG A 115 33.24 0.11 -1.83
CA ARG A 115 33.87 0.41 -0.54
C ARG A 115 35.14 1.20 -0.86
N ALA A 116 35.10 2.50 -0.55
CA ALA A 116 36.29 3.35 -0.53
C ALA A 116 37.22 2.94 0.62
#